data_AF-A0A7Y2SPQ2-F1
#
_entry.id   AF-A0A7Y2SPQ2-F1
#
_cell.length_a   1.000
_cell.length_b   1.000
_cell.length_c   1.000
_cell.angle_alpha   90.00
_cell.angle_beta   90.00
_cell.angle_gamma   90.00
#
_symmetry.space_group_name_H-M   'P 1'
#
loop_
_entity.id
_entity.type
_entity.pdbx_description
1 polymer ?
#
loop_
_entity_poly.entity_id
_entity_poly.type
_entity_poly.pdbx_seq_one_letter_code
_entity_poly.pdbx_strand_id
1 'polypeptide(L)'
;MTATSNDRPIRPLVHTLIKALTLDVWPSHATLMDFGIQTPAHYAAIQKAVLATPDLDALRRELNEILGSGPKITAWVRQRVPDAPVFVTAWDDLPLGDEEPADGGAE
;
A
#
# COMPACT_ATOMS: atom_id res chain seq x y z
N MET A 1 10.23 -18.98 -17.95
CA MET A 1 9.43 -17.97 -17.23
C MET A 1 9.68 -18.18 -15.75
N THR A 2 10.64 -17.44 -15.18
CA THR A 2 10.98 -17.52 -13.75
C THR A 2 9.89 -16.82 -12.95
N ALA A 3 9.01 -17.60 -12.33
CA ALA A 3 8.13 -17.08 -11.29
C ALA A 3 9.00 -16.78 -10.07
N THR A 4 9.28 -15.51 -9.81
CA THR A 4 9.87 -15.07 -8.54
C THR A 4 8.82 -15.38 -7.47
N SER A 5 9.04 -16.44 -6.69
CA SER A 5 8.25 -16.68 -5.48
C SER A 5 8.35 -15.43 -4.62
N ASN A 6 7.25 -14.67 -4.51
CA ASN A 6 7.24 -13.39 -3.84
C ASN A 6 7.18 -13.59 -2.32
N ASP A 7 8.24 -14.18 -1.77
CA ASP A 7 8.45 -14.43 -0.33
C ASP A 7 9.04 -13.18 0.35
N ARG A 8 8.54 -11.99 -0.01
CA ARG A 8 8.90 -10.81 0.76
C ARG A 8 8.20 -10.91 2.12
N PRO A 9 8.93 -10.69 3.23
CA PRO A 9 8.31 -10.66 4.53
C PRO A 9 7.21 -9.59 4.54
N ILE A 10 6.01 -9.97 4.97
CA ILE A 10 4.88 -9.06 5.06
C ILE A 10 5.19 -8.00 6.11
N ARG A 11 5.15 -6.74 5.72
CA ARG A 11 5.43 -5.62 6.63
C ARG A 11 4.39 -5.58 7.75
N PRO A 12 4.77 -5.33 9.03
CA PRO A 12 3.83 -5.28 10.16
C PRO A 12 2.67 -4.29 9.97
N LEU A 13 2.91 -3.23 9.19
CA LEU A 13 1.93 -2.21 8.87
C LEU A 13 0.72 -2.77 8.08
N VAL A 14 0.93 -3.78 7.23
CA VAL A 14 -0.14 -4.47 6.51
C VAL A 14 -1.05 -5.23 7.48
N HIS A 15 -0.47 -5.93 8.47
CA HIS A 15 -1.23 -6.62 9.51
C HIS A 15 -2.07 -5.62 10.32
N THR A 16 -1.48 -4.46 10.63
CA THR A 16 -2.13 -3.39 11.39
C THR A 16 -3.31 -2.80 10.62
N LEU A 17 -3.14 -2.52 9.32
CA LEU A 17 -4.23 -2.05 8.46
C LEU A 17 -5.39 -3.06 8.44
N ILE A 18 -5.11 -4.32 8.10
CA ILE A 18 -6.15 -5.36 7.99
C ILE A 18 -6.92 -5.46 9.31
N LYS A 19 -6.21 -5.54 10.43
CA LYS A 19 -6.84 -5.61 11.76
C LYS A 19 -7.71 -4.38 12.03
N ALA A 20 -7.23 -3.18 11.71
CA ALA A 20 -7.98 -1.95 11.92
C ALA A 20 -9.28 -1.92 11.09
N LEU A 21 -9.19 -2.28 9.81
CA LEU A 21 -10.34 -2.31 8.91
C LEU A 21 -11.37 -3.38 9.30
N THR A 22 -10.92 -4.57 9.71
CA THR A 22 -11.81 -5.66 10.14
C THR A 22 -12.55 -5.33 11.44
N LEU A 23 -11.88 -4.62 12.36
CA LEU A 23 -12.47 -4.21 13.64
C LEU A 23 -13.22 -2.87 13.57
N ASP A 24 -13.30 -2.26 12.39
CA ASP A 24 -13.88 -0.92 12.17
C ASP A 24 -13.29 0.14 13.11
N VAL A 25 -11.98 0.08 13.33
CA VAL A 25 -11.24 1.07 14.12
C VAL A 25 -10.35 1.91 13.21
N TRP A 26 -10.12 3.16 13.62
CA TRP A 26 -9.28 4.07 12.86
C TRP A 26 -7.81 3.61 12.90
N PRO A 27 -7.10 3.57 11.75
CA PRO A 27 -5.70 3.14 11.70
C PRO A 27 -4.75 4.15 12.36
N SER A 28 -3.52 3.71 12.63
CA SER A 28 -2.46 4.59 13.12
C SER A 28 -2.06 5.64 12.07
N HIS A 29 -1.48 6.76 12.50
CA HIS A 29 -1.06 7.82 11.59
C HIS A 29 -0.09 7.33 10.50
N ALA A 30 0.89 6.50 10.86
CA ALA A 30 1.80 5.89 9.88
C ALA A 30 1.04 5.05 8.84
N THR A 31 0.07 4.26 9.28
CA THR A 31 -0.78 3.47 8.39
C THR A 31 -1.61 4.33 7.44
N LEU A 32 -2.13 5.48 7.91
CA LEU A 32 -2.85 6.41 7.04
C LEU A 32 -1.94 6.98 5.95
N MET A 33 -0.70 7.37 6.29
CA MET A 33 0.26 7.95 5.34
C MET A 33 0.72 6.93 4.28
N ASP A 34 1.08 5.72 4.70
CA ASP A 34 1.60 4.66 3.80
C ASP A 34 0.54 4.09 2.85
N PHE A 35 -0.74 4.14 3.24
CA PHE A 35 -1.86 3.69 2.41
C PHE A 35 -2.64 4.85 1.77
N GLY A 36 -2.23 6.10 1.98
CA GLY A 36 -2.87 7.27 1.37
C GLY A 36 -4.33 7.48 1.82
N ILE A 37 -4.65 7.14 3.07
CA ILE A 37 -5.98 7.31 3.64
C ILE A 37 -6.10 8.73 4.21
N GLN A 38 -6.67 9.63 3.42
CA GLN A 38 -6.75 11.06 3.78
C GLN A 38 -8.14 11.50 4.26
N THR A 39 -9.18 10.73 3.93
CA THR A 39 -10.57 11.09 4.20
C THR A 39 -11.39 9.86 4.58
N PRO A 40 -12.59 10.02 5.19
CA PRO A 40 -13.49 8.90 5.45
C PRO A 40 -13.87 8.10 4.19
N ALA A 41 -13.93 8.75 3.02
CA ALA A 41 -14.21 8.06 1.76
C ALA A 41 -13.08 7.10 1.35
N HIS A 42 -11.82 7.47 1.59
CA HIS A 42 -10.68 6.57 1.38
C HIS A 42 -10.77 5.36 2.32
N TYR A 43 -11.07 5.60 3.61
CA TYR A 43 -11.22 4.54 4.60
C TYR A 43 -12.34 3.56 4.22
N ALA A 44 -13.53 4.07 3.89
CA ALA A 44 -14.66 3.24 3.50
C ALA A 44 -14.37 2.40 2.23
N ALA A 45 -13.69 3.00 1.24
CA ALA A 45 -13.34 2.31 0.00
C ALA A 45 -12.34 1.17 0.23
N ILE A 46 -11.25 1.41 0.97
CA ILE A 46 -10.25 0.39 1.24
C ILE A 46 -10.78 -0.70 2.19
N GLN A 47 -11.62 -0.33 3.17
CA GLN A 47 -12.30 -1.30 4.05
C GLN A 47 -13.18 -2.24 3.24
N LYS A 48 -14.02 -1.69 2.35
CA LYS A 48 -14.90 -2.49 1.49
C LYS A 48 -14.10 -3.42 0.58
N ALA A 49 -12.98 -2.96 0.01
CA ALA A 49 -12.10 -3.78 -0.81
C ALA A 49 -11.44 -4.93 0.01
N VAL A 50 -11.01 -4.65 1.24
CA VAL A 50 -10.44 -5.65 2.14
C VAL A 50 -11.48 -6.70 2.53
N LEU A 51 -12.67 -6.28 2.96
CA LEU A 51 -13.73 -7.20 3.39
C LEU A 51 -14.30 -8.03 2.22
N ALA A 52 -14.20 -7.55 1.00
CA ALA A 52 -14.57 -8.30 -0.21
C ALA A 52 -13.53 -9.36 -0.62
N THR A 53 -12.37 -9.43 0.04
CA THR A 53 -11.29 -10.36 -0.31
C THR A 53 -11.27 -11.55 0.66
N PRO A 54 -11.66 -12.76 0.24
CA PRO A 54 -11.80 -13.92 1.14
C PRO A 54 -10.47 -14.58 1.53
N ASP A 55 -9.47 -14.56 0.63
CA ASP A 55 -8.15 -15.15 0.89
C ASP A 55 -7.26 -14.14 1.63
N LEU A 56 -7.11 -14.36 2.93
CA LEU A 56 -6.34 -13.47 3.81
C LEU A 56 -4.84 -13.46 3.49
N ASP A 57 -4.28 -14.58 3.02
CA ASP A 57 -2.85 -14.68 2.72
C ASP A 57 -2.52 -13.99 1.38
N ALA A 58 -3.39 -14.16 0.37
CA ALA A 58 -3.30 -13.41 -0.86
C ALA A 58 -3.47 -11.91 -0.59
N LEU A 59 -4.46 -11.52 0.21
CA LEU A 59 -4.69 -10.12 0.60
C LEU A 59 -3.44 -9.50 1.23
N ARG A 60 -2.80 -10.17 2.19
CA ARG A 60 -1.58 -9.68 2.83
C ARG A 60 -0.46 -9.43 1.81
N ARG A 61 -0.25 -10.35 0.87
CA ARG A 61 0.76 -10.21 -0.18
C ARG A 61 0.44 -9.06 -1.12
N GLU A 62 -0.79 -8.96 -1.59
CA GLU A 62 -1.24 -7.87 -2.47
C GLU A 62 -1.06 -6.50 -1.82
N LEU A 63 -1.51 -6.34 -0.57
CA LEU A 63 -1.35 -5.09 0.18
C LEU A 63 0.12 -4.75 0.44
N ASN A 64 0.98 -5.76 0.65
CA ASN A 64 2.41 -5.55 0.84
C ASN A 64 3.11 -5.05 -0.44
N GLU A 65 2.67 -5.50 -1.61
CA GLU A 65 3.25 -5.11 -2.91
C GLU A 65 2.86 -3.70 -3.37
N ILE A 66 1.70 -3.22 -2.95
CA ILE A 66 1.20 -1.89 -3.33
C ILE A 66 1.49 -0.82 -2.28
N LEU A 67 2.02 -1.20 -1.11
CA LEU A 67 2.27 -0.28 0.00
C LEU A 67 3.19 0.88 -0.42
N GLY A 68 2.80 2.10 -0.07
CA GLY A 68 3.56 3.31 -0.40
C GLY A 68 3.48 3.71 -1.88
N SER A 69 2.48 3.23 -2.62
CA SER A 69 2.22 3.68 -4.00
C SER A 69 0.74 3.99 -4.18
N GLY A 70 0.39 5.28 -4.16
CA GLY A 70 -0.98 5.76 -4.33
C GLY A 70 -1.64 5.25 -5.61
N PRO A 71 -0.95 5.28 -6.78
CA PRO A 71 -1.49 4.73 -8.03
C PRO A 71 -1.82 3.23 -7.95
N LYS A 72 -0.93 2.41 -7.35
CA LYS A 72 -1.17 0.97 -7.20
C LYS A 72 -2.30 0.69 -6.22
N ILE A 73 -2.38 1.42 -5.11
CA ILE A 73 -3.48 1.33 -4.15
C ILE A 73 -4.80 1.69 -4.82
N THR A 74 -4.85 2.80 -5.56
CA THR A 74 -6.03 3.23 -6.32
C THR A 74 -6.50 2.14 -7.27
N ALA A 75 -5.59 1.57 -8.07
CA ALA A 75 -5.93 0.50 -9.00
C ALA A 75 -6.48 -0.74 -8.27
N TRP A 76 -5.82 -1.17 -7.20
CA TRP A 76 -6.21 -2.34 -6.42
C TRP A 76 -7.59 -2.16 -5.76
N VAL A 77 -7.87 -0.99 -5.18
CA VAL A 77 -9.17 -0.69 -4.57
C VAL A 77 -10.25 -0.62 -5.65
N ARG A 78 -9.98 0.00 -6.80
CA ARG A 78 -10.98 0.15 -7.88
C ARG A 78 -11.36 -1.15 -8.57
N GLN A 79 -10.53 -2.19 -8.50
CA GLN A 79 -10.93 -3.53 -8.93
C GLN A 79 -12.13 -4.08 -8.13
N ARG A 80 -12.33 -3.58 -6.91
CA ARG A 80 -13.37 -4.05 -5.97
C ARG A 80 -14.42 -2.96 -5.66
N VAL A 81 -14.03 -1.69 -5.77
CA VAL A 81 -14.87 -0.51 -5.51
C VAL A 81 -14.64 0.51 -6.64
N PRO A 82 -15.35 0.39 -7.78
CA PRO A 82 -15.05 1.15 -9.00
C PRO A 82 -15.01 2.68 -8.81
N ASP A 83 -15.90 3.21 -7.97
CA ASP A 83 -16.04 4.64 -7.70
C ASP A 83 -15.15 5.14 -6.56
N ALA A 84 -14.14 4.35 -6.15
CA ALA A 84 -13.23 4.74 -5.09
C ALA A 84 -12.45 6.03 -5.43
N PRO A 85 -12.17 6.87 -4.41
CA PRO A 85 -11.31 8.05 -4.59
C PRO A 85 -9.90 7.64 -5.02
N VAL A 86 -9.15 8.60 -5.57
CA VAL A 86 -7.73 8.41 -5.88
C VAL A 86 -6.93 8.50 -4.59
N PHE A 87 -6.14 7.48 -4.31
CA PHE A 87 -5.22 7.43 -3.18
C PHE A 87 -3.89 8.07 -3.58
N VAL A 88 -3.34 8.90 -2.68
CA VAL A 88 -2.02 9.51 -2.80
C VAL A 88 -1.30 9.30 -1.47
N THR A 89 -0.08 8.76 -1.54
CA THR A 89 0.79 8.47 -0.40
C THR A 89 1.89 9.52 -0.30
N ALA A 90 2.47 9.68 0.89
CA ALA A 90 3.59 10.60 1.10
C ALA A 90 4.86 10.22 0.31
N TRP A 91 4.90 9.01 -0.25
CA TRP A 91 6.04 8.48 -1.00
C TRP A 91 5.95 8.76 -2.50
N ASP A 92 4.77 9.11 -3.03
CA ASP A 92 4.58 9.31 -4.47
C ASP A 92 5.34 10.54 -4.99
N ASP A 93 5.61 11.53 -4.12
CA ASP A 93 6.30 12.78 -4.45
C ASP A 93 7.79 12.81 -4.05
N LEU A 94 8.32 11.73 -3.46
CA LEU A 94 9.73 11.69 -3.08
C LEU A 94 10.60 11.45 -4.33
N PRO A 95 11.60 12.30 -4.60
CA PRO A 95 12.55 12.03 -5.67
C PRO A 95 13.27 10.71 -5.34
N LEU A 96 13.23 9.76 -6.28
CA LEU A 96 14.12 8.60 -6.26
C LEU A 96 15.52 9.20 -6.35
N GLY A 97 16.24 9.26 -5.22
CA GLY A 97 17.53 9.94 -5.13
C GLY A 97 18.40 9.57 -6.33
N ASP A 98 18.85 10.58 -7.07
CA ASP A 98 19.80 10.39 -8.16
C ASP A 98 20.96 9.55 -7.62
N GLU A 99 21.30 8.46 -8.30
CA GLU A 99 22.50 7.69 -8.02
C GLU A 99 23.68 8.67 -8.01
N GLU A 100 24.28 8.94 -6.84
CA GLU A 100 25.53 9.69 -6.77
C GLU A 100 26.52 9.01 -7.72
N PRO A 101 27.04 9.70 -8.76
CA PRO A 101 28.03 9.09 -9.63
C PRO A 101 29.22 8.71 -8.74
N ALA A 102 29.59 7.43 -8.77
CA ALA A 102 30.74 6.91 -8.06
C ALA A 102 31.93 7.84 -8.30
N ASP A 103 32.34 8.56 -7.25
CA ASP A 103 33.46 9.47 -7.25
C ASP A 103 34.69 8.70 -7.77
N GLY A 104 35.03 8.98 -9.02
CA GLY A 104 36.22 8.47 -9.68
C GLY A 104 37.41 9.17 -9.05
N GLY A 105 37.82 8.70 -7.88
CA GLY A 105 39.03 9.11 -7.21
C GLY A 105 40.23 8.83 -8.11
N ALA A 106 40.66 9.87 -8.83
CA ALA A 106 41.94 9.94 -9.49
C ALA A 106 42.77 11.00 -8.76
N GLU A 107 43.68 10.52 -7.90
CA GLU A 107 44.91 11.21 -7.54
C GLU A 107 46.08 10.23 -7.62
#